data_AF-A0A919XVM4-F1
#
_entry.id   AF-A0A919XVM4-F1
#
_cell.length_a   1.000
_cell.length_b   1.000
_cell.length_c   1.000
_cell.angle_alpha   90.00
_cell.angle_beta   90.00
_cell.angle_gamma   90.00
#
_symmetry.space_group_name_H-M   'P 1'
#
loop_
_entity.id
_entity.type
_entity.pdbx_description
1 polymer ?
#
loop_
_entity_poly.entity_id
_entity_poly.type
_entity_poly.pdbx_seq_one_letter_code
_entity_poly.pdbx_strand_id
1 'polypeptide(L)'
;MIKNTKMQEGWSKIDLQKRMEAKMTEITEAEAERESLFEDFENNKARIAESYYEVEKLRLEYLILKREQLNASRIYENRKVVLESLDNVEQINETCILILQKKLTDAGWIPPDDKEGMIEYGEQT
;
A
#
# COMPACT_ATOMS: atom_id res chain seq x y z
N MET A 1 36.06 -23.23 3.06
CA MET A 1 34.83 -23.10 2.25
C MET A 1 34.00 -21.98 2.84
N ILE A 2 34.01 -20.81 2.21
CA ILE A 2 33.18 -19.67 2.59
C ILE A 2 31.81 -19.93 1.97
N LYS A 3 30.79 -20.23 2.80
CA LYS A 3 29.41 -20.26 2.32
C LYS A 3 28.92 -18.81 2.23
N ASN A 4 28.99 -18.27 1.01
CA ASN A 4 28.27 -17.06 0.61
C ASN A 4 26.78 -17.37 0.67
N THR A 5 26.14 -17.02 1.78
CA THR A 5 24.68 -17.00 1.88
C THR A 5 24.26 -15.59 1.47
N LYS A 6 23.83 -15.42 0.21
CA LYS A 6 23.10 -14.21 -0.20
C LYS A 6 21.83 -14.15 0.66
N MET A 7 21.80 -13.29 1.67
CA MET A 7 20.55 -12.89 2.31
C MET A 7 19.75 -12.15 1.24
N GLN A 8 18.58 -12.69 0.88
CA GLN A 8 17.59 -11.95 0.12
C GLN A 8 17.20 -10.72 0.95
N GLU A 9 17.38 -9.54 0.38
CA GLU A 9 17.05 -8.24 0.96
C GLU A 9 15.52 -8.06 1.04
N GLY A 10 14.87 -8.82 1.92
CA GLY A 10 13.49 -8.60 2.31
C GLY A 10 13.44 -7.77 3.58
N TRP A 11 12.54 -6.78 3.63
CA TRP A 11 12.26 -6.03 4.86
C TRP A 11 11.81 -7.00 5.96
N SER A 12 12.31 -6.80 7.19
CA SER A 12 11.85 -7.61 8.31
C SER A 12 10.37 -7.30 8.61
N LYS A 13 9.64 -8.27 9.19
CA LYS A 13 8.24 -8.08 9.61
C LYS A 13 8.07 -6.86 10.53
N ILE A 14 9.07 -6.55 11.35
CA ILE A 14 9.08 -5.40 12.25
C ILE A 14 9.19 -4.10 11.46
N ASP A 15 10.02 -4.07 10.42
CA ASP A 15 10.18 -2.88 9.57
C ASP A 15 8.92 -2.61 8.74
N LEU A 16 8.30 -3.67 8.21
CA LEU A 16 7.01 -3.57 7.51
C LEU A 16 5.91 -3.03 8.43
N GLN A 17 5.84 -3.53 9.68
CA GLN A 17 4.86 -3.06 10.65
C GLN A 17 5.03 -1.56 10.94
N LYS A 18 6.26 -1.08 11.16
CA LYS A 18 6.53 0.35 11.38
C LYS A 18 6.13 1.21 10.19
N ARG A 19 6.42 0.77 8.97
CA ARG A 19 6.04 1.49 7.74
C ARG A 19 4.53 1.56 7.58
N MET A 20 3.83 0.46 7.87
CA MET A 20 2.36 0.42 7.85
C MET A 20 1.76 1.35 8.90
N GLU A 21 2.33 1.40 10.11
CA GLU A 21 1.89 2.33 11.16
C GLU A 21 2.10 3.79 10.75
N ALA A 22 3.28 4.12 10.21
CA ALA A 22 3.56 5.46 9.70
C ALA A 22 2.57 5.86 8.58
N LYS A 23 2.31 4.96 7.62
CA LYS A 23 1.32 5.21 6.56
C LYS A 23 -0.09 5.38 7.10
N MET A 24 -0.47 4.64 8.15
CA MET A 24 -1.77 4.82 8.80
C MET A 24 -1.90 6.19 9.48
N THR A 25 -0.81 6.68 10.09
CA THR A 25 -0.76 8.04 10.63
C THR A 25 -0.93 9.08 9.53
N GLU A 26 -0.19 8.97 8.43
CA GLU A 26 -0.31 9.87 7.27
C GLU A 26 -1.74 9.89 6.71
N ILE A 27 -2.39 8.73 6.57
CA ILE A 27 -3.79 8.63 6.14
C ILE A 27 -4.72 9.37 7.12
N THR A 28 -4.54 9.14 8.41
CA THR A 28 -5.40 9.75 9.44
C THR A 28 -5.25 11.27 9.45
N GLU A 29 -4.03 11.77 9.31
CA GLU A 29 -3.74 13.21 9.24
C GLU A 29 -4.35 13.84 7.98
N ALA A 30 -4.18 13.19 6.82
CA ALA A 30 -4.75 13.67 5.56
C ALA A 30 -6.30 13.66 5.57
N GLU A 31 -6.92 12.65 6.19
CA GLU A 31 -8.37 12.59 6.36
C GLU A 31 -8.88 13.71 7.29
N ALA A 32 -8.15 14.01 8.37
CA ALA A 32 -8.49 15.11 9.27
C ALA A 32 -8.33 16.48 8.61
N GLU A 33 -7.26 16.69 7.83
CA GLU A 33 -7.08 17.92 7.04
C GLU A 33 -8.24 18.06 6.05
N ARG A 34 -8.58 16.99 5.33
CA ARG A 34 -9.69 17.02 4.37
C ARG A 34 -11.00 17.43 5.03
N GLU A 35 -11.30 16.87 6.19
CA GLU A 35 -12.51 17.20 6.94
C GLU A 35 -12.55 18.68 7.31
N SER A 36 -11.42 19.27 7.73
CA SER A 36 -11.33 20.70 8.05
C SER A 36 -11.60 21.61 6.84
N LEU A 37 -11.26 21.15 5.62
CA LEU A 37 -11.51 21.92 4.40
C LEU A 37 -13.01 22.05 4.09
N PHE A 38 -13.85 21.12 4.55
CA PHE A 38 -15.29 21.18 4.35
C PHE A 38 -15.98 22.29 5.15
N GLU A 39 -15.32 22.87 6.17
CA GLU A 39 -15.86 24.02 6.93
C GLU A 39 -16.10 25.26 6.05
N ASP A 40 -15.33 25.41 4.97
CA ASP A 40 -15.50 26.43 3.94
C ASP A 40 -15.48 25.80 2.54
N PHE A 41 -16.48 24.96 2.29
CA PHE A 41 -16.58 24.11 1.10
C PHE A 41 -16.44 24.87 -0.22
N GLU A 42 -17.14 26.00 -0.39
CA GLU A 42 -17.15 26.74 -1.67
C GLU A 42 -15.77 27.30 -2.00
N ASN A 43 -15.01 27.77 -1.00
CA ASN A 43 -13.66 28.29 -1.20
C ASN A 43 -12.61 27.17 -1.28
N ASN A 44 -12.86 26.01 -0.70
CA ASN A 44 -11.91 24.90 -0.62
C ASN A 44 -12.17 23.76 -1.62
N LYS A 45 -13.19 23.84 -2.47
CA LYS A 45 -13.63 22.76 -3.37
C LYS A 45 -12.49 22.10 -4.18
N ALA A 46 -11.55 22.90 -4.70
CA ALA A 46 -10.39 22.40 -5.43
C ALA A 46 -9.42 21.62 -4.51
N ARG A 47 -9.14 22.14 -3.32
CA ARG A 47 -8.28 21.50 -2.31
C ARG A 47 -8.90 20.23 -1.74
N ILE A 48 -10.23 20.20 -1.58
CA ILE A 48 -10.97 19.00 -1.17
C ILE A 48 -10.82 17.89 -2.23
N ALA A 49 -10.92 18.24 -3.51
CA ALA A 49 -10.74 17.29 -4.60
C ALA A 49 -9.30 16.76 -4.67
N GLU A 50 -8.30 17.61 -4.51
CA GLU A 50 -6.89 17.22 -4.44
C GLU A 50 -6.58 16.33 -3.23
N SER A 51 -7.02 16.76 -2.04
CA SER A 51 -6.86 15.99 -0.79
C SER A 51 -7.53 14.61 -0.87
N TYR A 52 -8.66 14.49 -1.58
CA TYR A 52 -9.28 13.20 -1.82
C TYR A 52 -8.35 12.21 -2.53
N TYR A 53 -7.69 12.63 -3.60
CA TYR A 53 -6.80 11.76 -4.35
C TYR A 53 -5.50 11.46 -3.61
N GLU A 54 -5.01 12.40 -2.80
CA GLU A 54 -3.87 12.16 -1.91
C GLU A 54 -4.17 11.04 -0.90
N VAL A 55 -5.35 11.05 -0.28
CA VAL A 55 -5.79 9.96 0.62
C VAL A 55 -5.85 8.62 -0.13
N GLU A 56 -6.38 8.58 -1.35
CA GLU A 56 -6.46 7.35 -2.13
C GLU A 56 -5.09 6.82 -2.55
N LYS A 57 -4.12 7.72 -2.82
CA LYS A 57 -2.73 7.34 -3.08
C LYS A 57 -2.07 6.73 -1.85
N LEU A 58 -2.21 7.35 -0.67
CA LEU A 58 -1.67 6.81 0.58
C LEU A 58 -2.27 5.43 0.93
N ARG A 59 -3.56 5.23 0.65
CA ARG A 59 -4.22 3.93 0.80
C ARG A 59 -3.66 2.88 -0.15
N LEU A 60 -3.37 3.25 -1.39
CA LEU A 60 -2.73 2.36 -2.35
C LEU A 60 -1.34 1.93 -1.85
N GLU A 61 -0.52 2.87 -1.38
CA GLU A 61 0.80 2.59 -0.80
C GLU A 61 0.71 1.65 0.42
N TYR A 62 -0.29 1.86 1.29
CA TYR A 62 -0.55 0.97 2.43
C TYR A 62 -0.88 -0.47 2.00
N LEU A 63 -1.72 -0.66 0.98
CA LEU A 63 -2.11 -1.99 0.51
C LEU A 63 -0.93 -2.73 -0.14
N ILE A 64 0.01 -2.02 -0.74
CA ILE A 64 1.24 -2.62 -1.28
C ILE A 64 2.12 -3.13 -0.13
N LEU A 65 2.29 -2.34 0.94
CA LEU A 65 2.98 -2.81 2.14
C LEU A 65 2.27 -4.01 2.78
N LYS A 66 0.93 -4.03 2.73
CA LYS A 66 0.15 -5.18 3.19
C LYS A 66 0.44 -6.44 2.37
N ARG A 67 0.56 -6.34 1.05
CA ARG A 67 0.99 -7.45 0.18
C ARG A 67 2.35 -8.00 0.61
N GLU A 68 3.33 -7.12 0.84
CA GLU A 68 4.66 -7.51 1.34
C GLU A 68 4.57 -8.22 2.70
N GLN A 69 3.75 -7.71 3.62
CA GLN A 69 3.52 -8.33 4.93
C GLN A 69 2.89 -9.73 4.83
N LEU A 70 1.93 -9.92 3.92
CA LEU A 70 1.29 -11.22 3.70
C LEU A 70 2.30 -12.25 3.16
N ASN A 71 3.11 -11.84 2.18
CA ASN A 71 4.20 -12.66 1.64
C ASN A 71 5.22 -13.03 2.72
N ALA A 72 5.66 -12.07 3.54
CA ALA A 72 6.57 -12.33 4.65
C ALA A 72 5.95 -13.27 5.69
N SER A 73 4.65 -13.16 5.97
CA SER A 73 3.96 -14.00 6.94
C SER A 73 3.83 -15.45 6.45
N ARG A 74 3.69 -15.65 5.14
CA ARG A 74 3.60 -16.98 4.51
C ARG A 74 4.88 -17.79 4.66
N ILE A 75 6.05 -17.15 4.67
CA ILE A 75 7.37 -17.80 4.80
C ILE A 75 7.49 -18.58 6.13
N TYR A 76 6.82 -18.13 7.19
CA TYR A 76 6.99 -18.65 8.55
C TYR A 76 5.80 -19.46 9.07
N GLU A 77 4.77 -19.67 8.25
CA GLU A 77 3.52 -20.30 8.67
C GLU A 77 3.27 -21.63 7.95
N ASN A 78 3.00 -22.68 8.73
CA ASN A 78 2.78 -24.03 8.22
C ASN A 78 1.35 -24.54 8.49
N ARG A 79 0.56 -23.80 9.28
CA ARG A 79 -0.81 -24.20 9.61
C ARG A 79 -1.73 -23.88 8.43
N LYS A 80 -2.33 -24.91 7.85
CA LYS A 80 -3.28 -24.81 6.72
C LYS A 80 -4.36 -23.75 6.92
N VAL A 81 -4.99 -23.71 8.10
CA VAL A 81 -6.04 -22.72 8.43
C VAL A 81 -5.52 -21.29 8.36
N VAL A 82 -4.27 -21.05 8.73
CA VAL A 82 -3.68 -19.70 8.67
C VAL A 82 -3.30 -19.36 7.23
N LEU A 83 -2.78 -20.31 6.47
CA LEU A 83 -2.48 -20.12 5.04
C LEU A 83 -3.74 -19.79 4.23
N GLU A 84 -4.84 -20.51 4.44
CA GLU A 84 -6.13 -20.22 3.80
C GLU A 84 -6.66 -18.82 4.17
N SER A 85 -6.45 -18.39 5.42
CA SER A 85 -6.79 -17.03 5.86
C SER A 85 -5.92 -15.98 5.16
N LEU A 86 -4.60 -16.23 5.03
CA LEU A 86 -3.70 -15.34 4.30
C LEU A 86 -4.10 -15.21 2.82
N ASP A 87 -4.50 -16.30 2.17
CA ASP A 87 -4.98 -16.30 0.78
C ASP A 87 -6.22 -15.41 0.61
N ASN A 88 -7.19 -15.53 1.53
CA ASN A 88 -8.40 -14.70 1.49
C ASN A 88 -8.08 -13.22 1.66
N VAL A 89 -7.18 -12.88 2.60
CA VAL A 89 -6.78 -11.49 2.84
C VAL A 89 -5.98 -10.95 1.65
N GLU A 90 -5.12 -11.76 1.04
CA GLU A 90 -4.39 -11.41 -0.18
C GLU A 90 -5.36 -11.10 -1.32
N GLN A 91 -6.35 -11.96 -1.58
CA GLN A 91 -7.33 -11.70 -2.64
C GLN A 91 -8.08 -10.38 -2.47
N ILE A 92 -8.48 -10.05 -1.23
CA ILE A 92 -9.12 -8.76 -0.91
C ILE A 92 -8.14 -7.61 -1.15
N ASN A 93 -6.90 -7.74 -0.68
CA ASN A 93 -5.85 -6.74 -0.86
C ASN A 93 -5.60 -6.44 -2.34
N GLU A 94 -5.43 -7.48 -3.16
CA GLU A 94 -5.21 -7.37 -4.60
C GLU A 94 -6.39 -6.70 -5.31
N THR A 95 -7.62 -7.06 -4.94
CA THR A 95 -8.82 -6.43 -5.49
C THR A 95 -8.86 -4.94 -5.17
N CYS A 96 -8.55 -4.56 -3.93
CA CYS A 96 -8.51 -3.15 -3.52
C CYS A 96 -7.41 -2.36 -4.25
N ILE A 97 -6.21 -2.95 -4.42
CA ILE A 97 -5.11 -2.34 -5.18
C ILE A 97 -5.57 -2.03 -6.61
N LEU A 98 -6.15 -3.01 -7.30
CA LEU A 98 -6.62 -2.84 -8.68
C LEU A 98 -7.67 -1.73 -8.80
N ILE A 99 -8.62 -1.67 -7.86
CA ILE A 99 -9.66 -0.64 -7.83
C ILE A 99 -9.04 0.76 -7.65
N LEU A 100 -8.13 0.91 -6.69
CA LEU A 100 -7.50 2.21 -6.40
C LEU A 100 -6.57 2.65 -7.53
N GLN A 101 -5.74 1.75 -8.06
CA GLN A 101 -4.87 2.05 -9.21
C GLN A 101 -5.68 2.53 -10.40
N LYS A 102 -6.76 1.82 -10.75
CA LYS A 102 -7.63 2.22 -11.86
C LYS A 102 -8.20 3.61 -11.62
N LYS A 103 -8.75 3.85 -10.44
CA LYS A 103 -9.36 5.14 -10.08
C LYS A 103 -8.36 6.29 -10.15
N LEU A 104 -7.15 6.11 -9.63
CA LEU A 104 -6.09 7.12 -9.67
C LEU A 104 -5.58 7.35 -11.09
N THR A 105 -5.48 6.30 -11.91
CA THR A 105 -5.08 6.40 -13.33
C THR A 105 -6.13 7.16 -14.13
N ASP A 106 -7.42 6.78 -14.00
CA ASP A 106 -8.54 7.41 -14.71
C ASP A 106 -8.68 8.90 -14.35
N ALA A 107 -8.26 9.27 -13.13
CA ALA A 107 -8.22 10.65 -12.66
C ALA A 107 -6.93 11.41 -13.05
N GLY A 108 -5.95 10.76 -13.68
CA GLY A 108 -4.68 11.36 -14.09
C GLY A 108 -3.66 11.60 -12.96
N TRP A 109 -3.86 10.95 -11.81
CA TRP A 109 -3.03 11.13 -10.61
C TRP A 109 -1.82 10.19 -10.54
N ILE A 110 -1.87 9.06 -11.24
CA ILE A 110 -0.73 8.18 -11.44
C ILE A 110 -0.61 7.80 -12.93
N PRO A 111 0.61 7.57 -13.44
CA PRO A 111 0.84 7.11 -14.81
C PRO A 111 0.10 5.79 -15.12
N PRO A 112 -0.32 5.57 -16.38
CA PRO A 112 -0.90 4.28 -16.81
C PRO A 112 0.07 3.09 -16.68
N ASP A 113 1.37 3.38 -16.70
CA ASP A 113 2.47 2.40 -16.64
C ASP A 113 2.89 2.07 -15.18
N ASP A 114 2.42 2.85 -14.20
CA ASP A 114 2.60 2.55 -12.76
C ASP A 114 1.69 1.41 -12.27
N LYS A 115 0.98 0.74 -13.20
CA LYS A 115 0.33 -0.56 -12.96
C LYS A 115 1.35 -1.64 -12.60
N GLU A 116 2.57 -1.54 -13.14
CA GLU A 116 3.71 -2.43 -12.86
C GLU A 116 4.83 -1.76 -12.05
N GLY A 117 4.91 -0.42 -12.03
CA GLY A 117 5.95 0.35 -11.33
C GLY A 117 5.98 0.27 -9.80
N MET A 118 4.98 -0.35 -9.16
CA MET A 118 5.03 -0.71 -7.74
C MET A 118 5.39 -2.18 -7.50
N ILE A 119 5.78 -2.90 -8.56
CA ILE A 119 6.30 -4.27 -8.59
C ILE A 119 7.73 -4.26 -9.19
N GLU A 120 8.58 -3.28 -8.88
CA GLU A 120 10.01 -3.38 -9.15
C GLU A 120 10.83 -2.89 -7.96
N TYR A 121 10.94 -3.73 -6.93
CA TYR A 121 12.20 -3.91 -6.22
C TYR A 121 12.40 -5.42 -6.06
N GLY A 122 13.05 -5.99 -7.06
CA GLY A 122 13.27 -7.42 -7.13
C GLY A 122 13.98 -7.94 -8.38
N GLU A 123 14.38 -7.11 -9.35
CA GLU A 123 15.29 -7.55 -10.41
C GLU A 123 16.32 -6.46 -10.73
N GLN A 124 17.53 -6.61 -10.18
CA GLN A 124 18.74 -6.13 -10.83
C GLN A 124 19.76 -7.28 -10.81
N THR A 125 19.89 -7.89 -11.99
CA THR A 125 21.04 -8.63 -12.57
C THR A 125 22.02 -9.36 -11.66
#